data_AF-A0AAU7C794-F1
#
_entry.id   AF-A0AAU7C794-F1
#
_cell.length_a   1.000
_cell.length_b   1.000
_cell.length_c   1.000
_cell.angle_alpha   90.00
_cell.angle_beta   90.00
_cell.angle_gamma   90.00
#
_symmetry.space_group_name_H-M   'P 1'
#
loop_
_entity.id
_entity.type
_entity.pdbx_description
1 polymer ?
#
loop_
_entity_poly.entity_id
_entity_poly.type
_entity_poly.pdbx_seq_one_letter_code
_entity_poly.pdbx_strand_id
1 'polypeptide(L)'
;MRTTYRFLATGDEVDAALDWFLRQPDPPEVTEKPYGHLLYFRGMGPLAQMPDGSGIDARRSPLVSLFRPSRRRGVLWTTGEAHFLPTSLRRGWPALHALGLRFRKWLSGFDLVFAGNPSSPGEWNHYLEGSIRNHEEPVYALPLAAQALREGKYFVGWSDNDSVLNTLCRSLRHRGVECILDDKYRTTDPGLSNA
;
A
#
# COMPACT_ATOMS: atom_id res chain seq x y z
N MET A 1 12.07 9.55 10.04
CA MET A 1 10.93 9.29 9.13
C MET A 1 11.08 7.88 8.57
N ARG A 2 9.99 7.11 8.53
CA ARG A 2 9.96 5.78 7.93
C ARG A 2 9.97 5.94 6.41
N THR A 3 10.70 5.09 5.69
CA THR A 3 10.69 5.13 4.22
C THR A 3 9.51 4.33 3.70
N THR A 4 8.61 4.99 2.98
CA THR A 4 7.41 4.38 2.38
C THR A 4 7.42 4.56 0.88
N TYR A 5 7.11 3.50 0.15
CA TYR A 5 6.88 3.53 -1.29
C TYR A 5 5.44 3.15 -1.59
N ARG A 6 4.78 3.91 -2.46
CA ARG A 6 3.39 3.71 -2.81
C ARG A 6 3.23 3.32 -4.27
N PHE A 7 2.29 2.45 -4.53
CA PHE A 7 1.99 1.99 -5.87
C PHE A 7 0.50 1.68 -6.01
N LEU A 8 -0.01 1.75 -7.23
CA LEU A 8 -1.34 1.27 -7.59
C LEU A 8 -1.21 -0.07 -8.29
N ALA A 9 -2.00 -1.05 -7.88
CA ALA A 9 -2.17 -2.31 -8.60
C ALA A 9 -3.60 -2.80 -8.45
N THR A 10 -4.08 -3.55 -9.44
CA THR A 10 -5.43 -4.12 -9.49
C THR A 10 -5.36 -5.52 -10.10
N GLY A 11 -6.45 -6.29 -9.98
CA GLY A 11 -6.55 -7.61 -10.63
C GLY A 11 -5.39 -8.54 -10.28
N ASP A 12 -4.72 -9.07 -11.29
CA ASP A 12 -3.62 -10.03 -11.13
C ASP A 12 -2.30 -9.38 -10.70
N GLU A 13 -2.20 -8.04 -10.69
CA GLU A 13 -0.99 -7.32 -10.28
C GLU A 13 -0.94 -6.99 -8.78
N VAL A 14 -1.98 -7.32 -8.01
CA VAL A 14 -2.03 -6.99 -6.57
C VAL A 14 -0.88 -7.61 -5.77
N ASP A 15 -0.30 -8.71 -6.26
CA ASP A 15 0.83 -9.40 -5.63
C ASP A 15 2.18 -9.11 -6.31
N ALA A 16 2.23 -8.27 -7.36
CA ALA A 16 3.44 -8.01 -8.13
C ALA A 16 4.60 -7.43 -7.27
N ALA A 17 4.27 -6.61 -6.26
CA ALA A 17 5.27 -6.10 -5.32
C ALA A 17 5.83 -7.21 -4.41
N LEU A 18 4.99 -8.17 -3.98
CA LEU A 18 5.43 -9.32 -3.21
C LEU A 18 6.34 -10.21 -4.06
N ASP A 19 5.91 -10.52 -5.28
CA ASP A 19 6.70 -11.28 -6.26
C ASP A 19 8.05 -10.64 -6.52
N TRP A 20 8.08 -9.31 -6.60
CA TRP A 20 9.35 -8.58 -6.72
C TRP A 20 10.27 -8.86 -5.53
N PHE A 21 9.76 -8.78 -4.29
CA PHE A 21 10.57 -9.07 -3.09
C PHE A 21 11.01 -10.53 -3.00
N LEU A 22 10.21 -11.48 -3.50
CA LEU A 22 10.54 -12.90 -3.53
C LEU A 22 11.61 -13.26 -4.56
N ARG A 23 11.78 -12.45 -5.62
CA ARG A 23 12.82 -12.65 -6.66
C ARG A 23 14.18 -12.05 -6.30
N GLN A 24 14.36 -11.57 -5.08
CA GLN A 24 15.62 -10.99 -4.63
C GLN A 24 16.65 -12.10 -4.37
N PRO A 25 17.96 -11.83 -4.50
CA PRO A 25 18.99 -12.84 -4.26
C PRO A 25 18.96 -13.49 -2.87
N ASP A 26 18.53 -12.73 -1.87
CA ASP A 26 18.23 -13.19 -0.51
C ASP A 26 16.75 -12.86 -0.24
N PRO A 27 15.81 -13.76 -0.57
CA PRO A 27 14.39 -13.50 -0.43
C PRO A 27 13.98 -13.46 1.04
N PRO A 28 12.95 -12.67 1.41
CA PRO A 28 12.52 -12.57 2.79
C PRO A 28 11.75 -13.82 3.23
N GLU A 29 11.76 -14.08 4.53
CA GLU A 29 10.71 -14.87 5.18
C GLU A 29 9.41 -14.06 5.18
N VAL A 30 8.33 -14.68 4.71
CA VAL A 30 7.03 -14.02 4.58
C VAL A 30 6.11 -14.49 5.70
N THR A 31 5.56 -13.54 6.44
CA THR A 31 4.45 -13.76 7.37
C THR A 31 3.21 -13.07 6.83
N GLU A 32 2.18 -13.84 6.51
CA GLU A 32 0.88 -13.30 6.10
C GLU A 32 0.22 -12.49 7.24
N LYS A 33 -0.45 -11.41 6.85
CA LYS A 33 -1.24 -10.54 7.72
C LYS A 33 -2.59 -10.26 7.05
N PRO A 34 -3.64 -9.90 7.80
CA PRO A 34 -4.97 -9.62 7.23
C PRO A 34 -4.99 -8.55 6.12
N TYR A 35 -4.00 -7.66 6.09
CA TYR A 35 -3.90 -6.54 5.17
C TYR A 35 -2.71 -6.63 4.18
N GLY A 36 -1.97 -7.74 4.18
CA GLY A 36 -0.78 -7.89 3.36
C GLY A 36 0.25 -8.80 4.01
N HIS A 37 1.52 -8.39 4.02
CA HIS A 37 2.64 -9.23 4.41
C HIS A 37 3.64 -8.49 5.29
N LEU A 38 4.26 -9.22 6.22
CA LEU A 38 5.48 -8.81 6.88
C LEU A 38 6.64 -9.60 6.31
N LEU A 39 7.65 -8.89 5.81
CA LEU A 39 8.82 -9.45 5.13
C LEU A 39 10.04 -9.32 6.05
N TYR A 40 10.64 -10.44 6.43
CA TYR A 40 11.86 -10.48 7.23
C TYR A 40 13.07 -10.89 6.39
N PHE A 41 14.05 -10.00 6.28
CA PHE A 41 15.29 -10.25 5.54
C PHE A 41 16.37 -10.78 6.47
N ARG A 42 16.38 -12.11 6.70
CA ARG A 42 17.32 -12.76 7.64
C ARG A 42 18.78 -12.46 7.31
N GLY A 43 19.18 -12.49 6.04
CA GLY A 43 20.56 -12.19 5.64
C GLY A 43 20.98 -10.73 5.85
N MET A 44 20.05 -9.84 6.21
CA MET A 44 20.32 -8.44 6.52
C MET A 44 20.38 -8.15 8.03
N GLY A 45 20.18 -9.15 8.89
CA GLY A 45 20.36 -9.04 10.34
C GLY A 45 19.34 -9.83 11.17
N PRO A 46 19.56 -9.95 12.49
CA PRO A 46 18.64 -10.63 13.39
C PRO A 46 17.38 -9.80 13.67
N LEU A 47 16.33 -10.47 14.13
CA LEU A 47 15.20 -9.81 14.77
C LEU A 47 15.59 -9.34 16.18
N ALA A 48 15.41 -8.06 16.46
CA ALA A 48 15.52 -7.52 17.79
C ALA A 48 14.25 -7.78 18.60
N GLN A 49 14.39 -8.09 19.88
CA GLN A 49 13.27 -8.18 20.81
C GLN A 49 13.06 -6.84 21.51
N MET A 50 11.81 -6.55 21.86
CA MET A 50 11.45 -5.44 22.75
C MET A 50 12.09 -5.67 24.12
N PRO A 51 12.53 -4.62 24.83
CA PRO A 51 13.20 -4.76 26.14
C PRO A 51 12.33 -5.44 27.20
N ASP A 52 11.01 -5.33 27.09
CA ASP A 52 10.02 -5.92 28.00
C ASP A 52 9.60 -7.35 27.60
N GLY A 53 10.18 -7.90 26.53
CA GLY A 53 9.83 -9.23 26.01
C GLY A 53 8.47 -9.32 25.32
N SER A 54 7.78 -8.20 25.08
CA SER A 54 6.44 -8.16 24.48
C SER A 54 6.40 -8.57 23.00
N GLY A 55 7.57 -8.74 22.37
CA GLY A 55 7.69 -9.22 20.99
C GLY A 55 8.85 -8.57 20.24
N ILE A 56 8.72 -8.48 18.92
CA ILE A 56 9.78 -8.00 18.01
C ILE A 56 9.81 -6.47 17.96
N ASP A 57 10.99 -5.87 18.14
CA ASP A 57 11.23 -4.45 17.89
C ASP A 57 11.43 -4.22 16.38
N ALA A 58 10.37 -3.81 15.70
CA ALA A 58 10.38 -3.56 14.27
C ALA A 58 11.30 -2.40 13.83
N ARG A 59 11.65 -1.48 14.73
CA ARG A 59 12.56 -0.36 14.42
C ARG A 59 14.01 -0.78 14.41
N ARG A 60 14.32 -1.93 15.03
CA ARG A 60 15.65 -2.52 15.17
C ARG A 60 15.78 -3.88 14.49
N SER A 61 14.87 -4.20 13.58
CA SER A 61 14.83 -5.47 12.85
C SER A 61 14.70 -5.23 11.35
N PRO A 62 15.35 -5.99 10.46
CA PRO A 62 15.32 -5.75 9.01
C PRO A 62 13.99 -6.21 8.39
N LEU A 63 12.94 -5.46 8.70
CA LEU A 63 11.55 -5.76 8.36
C LEU A 63 11.01 -4.75 7.35
N VAL A 64 10.17 -5.26 6.45
CA VAL A 64 9.34 -4.46 5.55
C VAL A 64 7.89 -4.90 5.72
N SER A 65 6.97 -3.96 5.96
CA SER A 65 5.54 -4.25 5.84
C SER A 65 5.09 -3.93 4.43
N LEU A 66 4.47 -4.90 3.76
CA LEU A 66 3.90 -4.75 2.43
C LEU A 66 2.38 -4.82 2.53
N PHE A 67 1.73 -3.68 2.33
CA PHE A 67 0.29 -3.55 2.30
C PHE A 67 -0.24 -3.86 0.91
N ARG A 68 -1.20 -4.79 0.83
CA ARG A 68 -1.75 -5.27 -0.44
C ARG A 68 -2.83 -4.31 -0.94
N PRO A 69 -2.75 -3.84 -2.20
CA PRO A 69 -3.87 -3.15 -2.84
C PRO A 69 -5.14 -4.00 -2.78
N SER A 70 -6.26 -3.39 -2.42
CA SER A 70 -7.52 -4.10 -2.26
C SER A 70 -8.68 -3.26 -2.78
N ARG A 71 -9.69 -3.93 -3.35
CA ARG A 71 -10.95 -3.29 -3.69
C ARG A 71 -11.76 -3.12 -2.41
N ARG A 72 -12.21 -1.89 -2.14
CA ARG A 72 -13.01 -1.57 -0.95
C ARG A 72 -14.49 -1.49 -1.29
N ARG A 73 -14.85 -0.72 -2.34
CA ARG A 73 -16.25 -0.42 -2.69
C ARG A 73 -16.41 -0.17 -4.18
N GLY A 74 -16.89 -1.17 -4.92
CA GLY A 74 -17.20 -1.04 -6.35
C GLY A 74 -15.99 -0.60 -7.16
N VAL A 75 -15.94 0.67 -7.55
CA VAL A 75 -14.83 1.25 -8.33
C VAL A 75 -13.64 1.72 -7.48
N LEU A 76 -13.74 1.70 -6.14
CA LEU A 76 -12.71 2.19 -5.23
C LEU A 76 -11.69 1.11 -4.83
N TRP A 77 -10.42 1.41 -5.08
CA TRP A 77 -9.26 0.60 -4.73
C TRP A 77 -8.35 1.33 -3.75
N THR A 78 -7.66 0.60 -2.86
CA THR A 78 -6.59 1.16 -2.05
C THR A 78 -5.27 1.16 -2.81
N THR A 79 -4.38 2.07 -2.46
CA THR A 79 -2.95 1.93 -2.76
C THR A 79 -2.38 0.65 -2.13
N GLY A 80 -1.29 0.17 -2.73
CA GLY A 80 -0.33 -0.68 -2.06
C GLY A 80 0.80 0.16 -1.48
N GLU A 81 1.37 -0.29 -0.37
CA GLU A 81 2.44 0.43 0.30
C GLU A 81 3.54 -0.52 0.80
N ALA A 82 4.80 -0.18 0.56
CA ALA A 82 5.95 -0.87 1.14
C ALA A 82 6.61 0.04 2.18
N HIS A 83 6.57 -0.39 3.44
CA HIS A 83 7.05 0.35 4.60
C HIS A 83 8.34 -0.28 5.12
N PHE A 84 9.46 0.41 4.97
CA PHE A 84 10.75 -0.03 5.50
C PHE A 84 10.84 0.35 6.98
N LEU A 85 10.64 -0.63 7.87
CA LEU A 85 10.34 -0.39 9.28
C LEU A 85 11.51 0.16 10.12
N PRO A 86 12.79 -0.18 9.85
CA PRO A 86 13.90 0.32 10.64
C PRO A 86 14.04 1.83 10.70
N THR A 87 14.41 2.32 11.88
CA THR A 87 14.85 3.72 12.03
C THR A 87 16.26 3.90 11.46
N SER A 88 16.54 5.07 10.90
CA SER A 88 17.87 5.42 10.36
C SER A 88 18.38 4.45 9.29
N LEU A 89 17.49 4.06 8.37
CA LEU A 89 17.72 3.05 7.32
C LEU A 89 19.10 3.17 6.64
N ARG A 90 19.51 4.39 6.25
CA ARG A 90 20.79 4.63 5.54
C ARG A 90 22.03 4.30 6.38
N ARG A 91 22.00 4.59 7.68
CA ARG A 91 23.18 4.44 8.55
C ARG A 91 23.18 3.09 9.27
N GLY A 92 22.03 2.66 9.80
CA GLY A 92 21.92 1.44 10.59
C GLY A 92 21.67 0.18 9.75
N TRP A 93 21.12 0.33 8.54
CA TRP A 93 20.63 -0.80 7.74
C TRP A 93 20.97 -0.62 6.23
N PRO A 94 22.26 -0.47 5.87
CA PRO A 94 22.66 -0.11 4.51
C PRO A 94 22.21 -1.12 3.44
N ALA A 95 22.19 -2.41 3.75
CA ALA A 95 21.69 -3.44 2.84
C ALA A 95 20.18 -3.28 2.56
N LEU A 96 19.39 -3.05 3.61
CA LEU A 96 17.95 -2.84 3.47
C LEU A 96 17.63 -1.50 2.79
N HIS A 97 18.45 -0.46 3.03
CA HIS A 97 18.38 0.78 2.27
C HIS A 97 18.64 0.54 0.77
N ALA A 98 19.67 -0.23 0.42
CA ALA A 98 19.99 -0.55 -0.97
C ALA A 98 18.84 -1.32 -1.64
N LEU A 99 18.19 -2.25 -0.92
CA LEU A 99 16.98 -2.91 -1.37
C LEU A 99 15.86 -1.91 -1.64
N GLY A 100 15.61 -0.96 -0.72
CA GLY A 100 14.62 0.10 -0.90
C GLY A 100 14.88 0.97 -2.14
N LEU A 101 16.15 1.33 -2.40
CA LEU A 101 16.51 2.06 -3.62
C LEU A 101 16.24 1.26 -4.90
N ARG A 102 16.50 -0.05 -4.87
CA ARG A 102 16.20 -0.94 -6.00
C ARG A 102 14.70 -1.10 -6.21
N PHE A 103 13.92 -1.19 -5.13
CA PHE A 103 12.47 -1.22 -5.20
C PHE A 103 11.91 0.07 -5.78
N ARG A 104 12.40 1.23 -5.31
CA ARG A 104 12.06 2.54 -5.88
C ARG A 104 12.38 2.61 -7.37
N LYS A 105 13.57 2.13 -7.77
CA LYS A 105 13.98 2.11 -9.18
C LYS A 105 13.06 1.22 -10.02
N TRP A 106 12.66 0.07 -9.50
CA TRP A 106 11.68 -0.79 -10.15
C TRP A 106 10.34 -0.08 -10.33
N LEU A 107 9.81 0.54 -9.27
CA LEU A 107 8.56 1.32 -9.35
C LEU A 107 8.63 2.46 -10.37
N SER A 108 9.77 3.15 -10.47
CA SER A 108 9.95 4.24 -11.44
C SER A 108 9.97 3.79 -12.91
N GLY A 109 9.93 2.48 -13.17
CA GLY A 109 9.71 1.93 -14.52
C GLY A 109 8.25 1.96 -14.98
N PHE A 110 7.31 2.34 -14.12
CA PHE A 110 5.87 2.41 -14.42
C PHE A 110 5.35 3.86 -14.47
N ASP A 111 4.08 4.03 -14.85
CA ASP A 111 3.43 5.32 -15.01
C ASP A 111 3.41 6.09 -13.69
N LEU A 112 4.02 7.29 -13.67
CA LEU A 112 3.93 8.21 -12.53
C LEU A 112 2.54 8.87 -12.55
N VAL A 113 1.70 8.56 -11.56
CA VAL A 113 0.32 9.05 -11.52
C VAL A 113 0.11 10.17 -10.52
N PHE A 114 1.03 10.33 -9.58
CA PHE A 114 1.01 11.43 -8.62
C PHE A 114 2.39 11.69 -8.03
N ALA A 115 2.69 12.95 -7.77
CA ALA A 115 3.78 13.42 -6.93
C ALA A 115 3.34 14.74 -6.28
N GLY A 116 3.82 15.03 -5.06
CA GLY A 116 3.45 16.25 -4.34
C GLY A 116 4.00 17.56 -4.94
N ASN A 117 4.66 17.51 -6.09
CA ASN A 117 5.22 18.71 -6.73
C ASN A 117 4.27 19.29 -7.80
N PRO A 118 4.31 20.61 -8.06
CA PRO A 118 3.42 21.26 -9.03
C PRO A 118 3.59 20.77 -10.47
N SER A 119 4.73 20.18 -10.79
CA SER A 119 5.05 19.60 -12.10
C SER A 119 4.53 18.17 -12.30
N SER A 120 3.87 17.59 -11.29
CA SER A 120 3.31 16.23 -11.38
C SER A 120 2.24 16.15 -12.46
N PRO A 121 2.10 15.00 -13.16
CA PRO A 121 0.99 14.75 -14.06
C PRO A 121 -0.34 14.98 -13.33
N GLY A 122 -1.02 16.07 -13.70
CA GLY A 122 -2.30 16.45 -13.10
C GLY A 122 -3.48 15.65 -13.64
N GLU A 123 -3.28 14.87 -14.70
CA GLU A 123 -4.35 14.16 -15.41
C GLU A 123 -5.09 13.14 -14.52
N TRP A 124 -4.38 12.50 -13.58
CA TRP A 124 -4.95 11.48 -12.71
C TRP A 124 -5.55 12.03 -11.42
N ASN A 125 -5.33 13.32 -11.12
CA ASN A 125 -5.75 13.95 -9.87
C ASN A 125 -7.24 13.80 -9.56
N HIS A 126 -8.09 13.64 -10.57
CA HIS A 126 -9.53 13.44 -10.41
C HIS A 126 -9.91 12.01 -9.99
N TYR A 127 -9.01 11.05 -10.16
CA TYR A 127 -9.19 9.63 -9.80
C TYR A 127 -8.46 9.24 -8.52
N LEU A 128 -7.63 10.15 -7.99
CA LEU A 128 -6.90 9.99 -6.75
C LEU A 128 -7.58 10.82 -5.67
N GLU A 129 -8.18 10.16 -4.68
CA GLU A 129 -9.04 10.77 -3.67
C GLU A 129 -8.59 10.35 -2.25
N GLY A 130 -9.10 11.02 -1.22
CA GLY A 130 -8.75 10.68 0.17
C GLY A 130 -7.30 11.01 0.53
N SER A 131 -6.68 10.17 1.38
CA SER A 131 -5.35 10.48 1.95
C SER A 131 -4.18 10.28 0.99
N ILE A 132 -4.39 9.68 -0.19
CA ILE A 132 -3.32 9.48 -1.18
C ILE A 132 -2.64 10.80 -1.58
N ARG A 133 -3.39 11.91 -1.55
CA ARG A 133 -2.92 13.26 -1.91
C ARG A 133 -2.26 14.00 -0.75
N ASN A 134 -2.35 13.48 0.47
CA ASN A 134 -1.77 14.09 1.67
C ASN A 134 -0.28 13.77 1.83
N HIS A 135 0.33 13.16 0.81
CA HIS A 135 1.68 12.66 0.82
C HIS A 135 2.48 13.32 -0.28
N GLU A 136 3.75 13.63 -0.03
CA GLU A 136 4.60 14.24 -1.06
C GLU A 136 5.26 13.18 -1.96
N GLU A 137 5.31 11.92 -1.50
CA GLU A 137 6.01 10.86 -2.19
C GLU A 137 5.34 10.47 -3.52
N PRO A 138 6.13 10.16 -4.56
CA PRO A 138 5.62 9.67 -5.83
C PRO A 138 4.77 8.40 -5.68
N VAL A 139 3.69 8.32 -6.43
CA VAL A 139 2.85 7.14 -6.61
C VAL A 139 2.94 6.69 -8.06
N TYR A 140 3.29 5.42 -8.25
CA TYR A 140 3.39 4.80 -9.56
C TYR A 140 2.26 3.79 -9.77
N ALA A 141 1.70 3.72 -10.97
CA ALA A 141 0.66 2.76 -11.31
C ALA A 141 1.23 1.62 -12.15
N LEU A 142 1.06 0.38 -11.69
CA LEU A 142 1.36 -0.80 -12.50
C LEU A 142 0.40 -0.87 -13.71
N PRO A 143 0.74 -1.60 -14.78
CA PRO A 143 0.01 -1.59 -16.04
C PRO A 143 -1.52 -1.73 -15.94
N LEU A 144 -2.03 -2.70 -15.17
CA LEU A 144 -3.48 -2.88 -14.99
C LEU A 144 -4.11 -1.77 -14.16
N ALA A 145 -3.38 -1.19 -13.20
CA ALA A 145 -3.88 -0.02 -12.46
C ALA A 145 -3.89 1.24 -13.32
N ALA A 146 -2.90 1.43 -14.19
CA ALA A 146 -2.89 2.54 -15.15
C ALA A 146 -4.05 2.42 -16.15
N GLN A 147 -4.34 1.19 -16.61
CA GLN A 147 -5.55 0.93 -17.38
C GLN A 147 -6.82 1.20 -16.58
N ALA A 148 -6.89 0.75 -15.32
CA ALA A 148 -8.04 0.99 -14.46
C ALA A 148 -8.32 2.48 -14.25
N LEU A 149 -7.29 3.31 -14.12
CA LEU A 149 -7.43 4.77 -14.08
C LEU A 149 -8.06 5.32 -15.36
N ARG A 150 -7.64 4.85 -16.54
CA ARG A 150 -8.23 5.23 -17.84
C ARG A 150 -9.69 4.80 -17.96
N GLU A 151 -10.06 3.70 -17.32
CA GLU A 151 -11.44 3.18 -17.24
C GLU A 151 -12.29 3.85 -16.14
N GLY A 152 -11.76 4.87 -15.46
CA GLY A 152 -12.49 5.62 -14.44
C GLY A 152 -12.57 4.93 -13.08
N LYS A 153 -11.64 4.03 -12.75
CA LYS A 153 -11.50 3.52 -11.38
C LYS A 153 -10.81 4.56 -10.50
N TYR A 154 -11.19 4.55 -9.23
CA TYR A 154 -10.72 5.51 -8.23
C TYR A 154 -9.80 4.84 -7.23
N PHE A 155 -8.79 5.56 -6.78
CA PHE A 155 -7.82 5.08 -5.80
C PHE A 155 -7.77 6.01 -4.58
N VAL A 156 -7.65 5.38 -3.41
CA VAL A 156 -7.57 6.03 -2.10
C VAL A 156 -6.36 5.52 -1.32
N GLY A 157 -5.96 6.24 -0.27
CA GLY A 157 -4.87 5.79 0.58
C GLY A 157 -5.22 4.50 1.31
N TRP A 158 -4.25 3.61 1.49
CA TRP A 158 -4.48 2.34 2.20
C TRP A 158 -5.08 2.52 3.60
N SER A 159 -4.71 3.60 4.30
CA SER A 159 -5.20 3.91 5.65
C SER A 159 -6.59 4.58 5.69
N ASP A 160 -7.23 4.85 4.55
CA ASP A 160 -8.55 5.50 4.54
C ASP A 160 -9.63 4.60 5.12
N ASN A 161 -10.23 5.04 6.22
CA ASN A 161 -11.25 4.29 6.96
C ASN A 161 -12.65 4.47 6.36
N ASP A 162 -13.62 3.70 6.85
CA ASP A 162 -14.99 3.71 6.31
C ASP A 162 -15.69 5.06 6.41
N SER A 163 -15.34 5.93 7.36
CA SER A 163 -15.89 7.30 7.44
C SER A 163 -15.43 8.15 6.26
N VAL A 164 -14.13 8.08 5.92
CA VAL A 164 -13.57 8.74 4.73
C VAL A 164 -14.22 8.18 3.47
N LEU A 165 -14.31 6.85 3.34
CA LEU A 165 -14.91 6.19 2.18
C LEU A 165 -16.40 6.53 2.02
N ASN A 166 -17.17 6.58 3.10
CA ASN A 166 -18.59 6.99 3.07
C ASN A 166 -18.75 8.42 2.55
N THR A 167 -17.88 9.33 2.96
CA THR A 167 -17.91 10.73 2.52
C THR A 167 -17.52 10.85 1.06
N LEU A 168 -16.45 10.16 0.65
CA LEU A 168 -16.05 10.10 -0.75
C LEU A 168 -17.14 9.54 -1.65
N CYS A 169 -17.77 8.44 -1.25
CA CYS A 169 -18.83 7.81 -2.04
C CYS A 169 -20.09 8.66 -2.18
N ARG A 170 -20.43 9.47 -1.15
CA ARG A 170 -21.48 10.49 -1.28
C ARG A 170 -21.09 11.55 -2.32
N SER A 171 -19.85 12.03 -2.29
CA SER A 171 -19.34 12.98 -3.29
C SER A 171 -19.35 12.41 -4.70
N LEU A 172 -18.85 11.19 -4.88
CA LEU A 172 -18.80 10.49 -6.17
C LEU A 172 -20.18 10.20 -6.76
N ARG A 173 -21.20 9.96 -5.92
CA ARG A 173 -22.58 9.80 -6.39
C ARG A 173 -23.11 11.04 -7.11
N HIS A 174 -22.71 12.24 -6.70
CA HIS A 174 -23.05 13.47 -7.43
C HIS A 174 -22.40 13.55 -8.82
N ARG A 175 -21.37 12.74 -9.07
CA ARG A 175 -20.70 12.57 -10.38
C ARG A 175 -21.24 11.36 -11.16
N GLY A 176 -22.33 10.73 -10.70
CA GLY A 176 -22.90 9.54 -11.33
C GLY A 176 -22.14 8.24 -11.06
N VAL A 177 -21.21 8.22 -10.09
CA VAL A 177 -20.40 7.05 -9.77
C VAL A 177 -20.98 6.32 -8.54
N GLU A 178 -21.29 5.03 -8.69
CA GLU A 178 -21.79 4.20 -7.60
C GLU A 178 -20.67 3.42 -6.88
N CYS A 179 -20.49 3.73 -5.60
CA CYS A 179 -19.71 2.89 -4.69
C CYS A 179 -20.57 1.77 -4.10
N ILE A 180 -20.79 0.71 -4.87
CA ILE A 180 -21.49 -0.47 -4.33
C ILE A 180 -20.54 -1.21 -3.37
N LEU A 181 -21.01 -1.57 -2.18
CA LEU A 181 -20.25 -2.45 -1.29
C LEU A 181 -20.18 -3.83 -1.95
N ASP A 182 -18.99 -4.39 -2.10
CA ASP A 182 -18.88 -5.79 -2.54
C ASP A 182 -19.58 -6.69 -1.51
N ASP A 183 -20.45 -7.60 -1.98
CA ASP A 183 -21.21 -8.53 -1.13
C ASP A 183 -20.32 -9.37 -0.20
N LYS A 184 -19.00 -9.46 -0.46
CA LYS A 184 -18.02 -10.10 0.44
C LYS A 184 -17.81 -9.38 1.77
N TYR A 185 -18.32 -8.16 1.94
CA TYR A 185 -18.26 -7.40 3.21
C TYR A 185 -19.63 -7.28 3.91
N ARG A 186 -20.67 -7.96 3.42
CA ARG A 186 -22.03 -7.93 4.01
C ARG A 186 -22.20 -8.83 5.24
N THR A 187 -21.23 -9.68 5.59
CA THR A 187 -21.37 -10.74 6.60
C THR A 187 -20.45 -10.63 7.82
N THR A 188 -20.19 -9.42 8.31
CA THR A 188 -19.71 -9.25 9.69
C THR A 188 -20.59 -8.25 10.42
N ASP A 189 -21.84 -8.64 10.63
CA ASP A 189 -22.65 -8.13 11.73
C ASP A 189 -23.18 -9.38 12.47
N PRO A 190 -22.53 -9.84 13.55
CA PRO A 190 -23.18 -10.78 14.45
C PRO A 190 -24.26 -9.99 15.18
N GLY A 191 -25.44 -9.96 14.56
CA GLY A 191 -26.62 -9.36 15.15
C GLY A 191 -26.81 -9.86 16.58
N LEU A 192 -26.94 -8.89 17.49
CA LEU A 192 -28.04 -8.83 18.45
C LEU A 192 -29.06 -9.97 18.29
N SER A 193 -28.85 -11.07 19.00
CA SER A 193 -29.92 -12.00 19.31
C SER A 193 -30.64 -11.50 20.54
N ASN A 194 -31.76 -10.80 20.32
CA ASN A 194 -32.85 -10.80 21.28
C ASN A 194 -33.56 -12.16 21.18
N ALA A 195 -33.39 -13.00 22.20
CA ALA A 195 -34.34 -13.99 22.68
C ALA A 195 -33.88 -14.46 24.07
#